data_AF-A0A8G1RRM7-F1
#
_entry.id   AF-A0A8G1RRM7-F1
#
_cell.length_a   1.000
_cell.length_b   1.000
_cell.length_c   1.000
_cell.angle_alpha   90.00
_cell.angle_beta   90.00
_cell.angle_gamma   90.00
#
_symmetry.space_group_name_H-M   'P 1'
#
loop_
_entity.id
_entity.type
_entity.pdbx_description
1 polymer ?
#
loop_
_entity_poly.entity_id
_entity_poly.type
_entity_poly.pdbx_seq_one_letter_code
_entity_poly.pdbx_strand_id
1 'polypeptide(L)'
;MFLNPILSMVLETVVVVSTLGFTPAQSALRPGALALLSLCVSHCLSTTLEYFVRTLWALLAGGYSVMLLFHFADVGLLTRWEFHGPSRVNKPTKSKRRGSRGMSGSTWAARIRYGIWACFNARCIGTPEQARNIPQPCYQDRESFLRGAFSFMILRYIGLDVLGSMSDPEIVIRVFSAAASGVGLVCSQGGFYNLCAFVSVFMRWGEPQDWPPFYGSLLEAYNPYAQIQVVFGTSALIHFLIDVSMGLSFSTSGAVQFFCTQAFDLMIEDLAVRVYVGLRGSSRSRLALRGERIVGFLWVGCFLAWSLPAYVYPMLYRSNRGLNESVVPVSIVGLMRRMILG
;
A
#
# COMPACT_ATOMS: atom_id res chain seq x y z
N MET A 1 -30.89 12.57 -1.53
CA MET A 1 -30.27 11.29 -1.12
C MET A 1 -28.76 11.51 -1.27
N PHE A 2 -28.06 11.80 -0.17
CA PHE A 2 -26.62 12.09 -0.23
C PHE A 2 -25.88 10.82 -0.67
N LEU A 3 -24.98 10.95 -1.66
CA LEU A 3 -24.17 9.83 -2.12
C LEU A 3 -23.31 9.33 -0.95
N ASN A 4 -23.24 8.02 -0.74
CA ASN A 4 -22.39 7.44 0.30
C ASN A 4 -20.92 7.41 -0.18
N PRO A 5 -19.90 7.71 0.66
CA PRO A 5 -18.49 7.56 0.30
C PRO A 5 -18.13 6.16 -0.23
N ILE A 6 -18.76 5.10 0.30
CA ILE A 6 -18.58 3.73 -0.19
C ILE A 6 -19.06 3.60 -1.64
N LEU A 7 -20.19 4.22 -1.98
CA LEU A 7 -20.70 4.20 -3.35
C LEU A 7 -19.76 4.96 -4.29
N SER A 8 -19.10 6.02 -3.80
CA SER A 8 -18.07 6.75 -4.55
C SER A 8 -16.86 5.87 -4.85
N MET A 9 -16.38 5.10 -3.87
CA MET A 9 -15.27 4.14 -4.05
C MET A 9 -15.64 3.00 -5.01
N VAL A 10 -16.87 2.48 -4.92
CA VAL A 10 -17.37 1.46 -5.85
C VAL A 10 -17.44 2.02 -7.26
N LEU A 11 -17.98 3.23 -7.42
CA LEU A 11 -18.03 3.92 -8.70
C LEU A 11 -16.63 4.14 -9.27
N GLU A 12 -15.70 4.60 -8.43
CA GLU A 12 -14.29 4.80 -8.79
C GLU A 12 -13.67 3.50 -9.32
N THR A 13 -13.83 2.40 -8.58
CA THR A 13 -13.36 1.07 -8.98
C THR A 13 -13.97 0.63 -10.31
N VAL A 14 -15.28 0.81 -10.49
CA VAL A 14 -15.98 0.45 -11.73
C VAL A 14 -15.48 1.29 -12.91
N VAL A 15 -15.25 2.59 -12.71
CA VAL A 15 -14.70 3.49 -13.74
C VAL A 15 -13.30 3.05 -14.15
N VAL A 16 -12.41 2.72 -13.20
CA VAL A 16 -11.06 2.25 -13.51
C VAL A 16 -11.10 0.91 -14.25
N VAL A 17 -11.84 -0.09 -13.72
CA VAL A 17 -11.97 -1.42 -14.34
C VAL A 17 -12.53 -1.33 -15.76
N SER A 18 -13.58 -0.54 -15.95
CA SER A 18 -14.21 -0.38 -17.27
C SER A 18 -13.31 0.39 -18.24
N THR A 19 -12.65 1.46 -17.77
CA THR A 19 -11.76 2.26 -18.63
C THR A 19 -10.56 1.43 -19.07
N LEU A 20 -9.85 0.75 -18.16
CA LEU A 20 -8.68 -0.06 -18.49
C LEU A 20 -9.05 -1.31 -19.30
N GLY A 21 -10.18 -1.95 -19.00
CA GLY A 21 -10.61 -3.17 -19.69
C GLY A 21 -11.15 -2.94 -21.10
N PHE A 22 -11.79 -1.79 -21.36
CA PHE A 22 -12.58 -1.59 -22.58
C PHE A 22 -12.11 -0.44 -23.47
N THR A 23 -11.18 0.42 -23.03
CA THR A 23 -10.67 1.52 -23.86
C THR A 23 -9.22 1.30 -24.29
N PRO A 24 -8.87 1.63 -25.56
CA PRO A 24 -7.48 1.63 -26.01
C PRO A 24 -6.61 2.62 -25.25
N ALA A 25 -5.29 2.38 -25.21
CA ALA A 25 -4.29 3.22 -24.56
C ALA A 25 -4.36 4.71 -24.92
N GLN A 26 -4.71 5.00 -26.18
CA GLN A 26 -4.70 6.35 -26.76
C GLN A 26 -6.09 7.00 -26.76
N SER A 27 -7.09 6.35 -26.15
CA SER A 27 -8.45 6.86 -26.14
C SER A 27 -8.57 8.16 -25.34
N ALA A 28 -9.23 9.17 -25.91
CA ALA A 28 -9.59 10.41 -25.23
C ALA A 28 -10.55 10.19 -24.03
N LEU A 29 -11.16 9.01 -23.91
CA LEU A 29 -11.98 8.64 -22.76
C LEU A 29 -11.15 8.48 -21.47
N ARG A 30 -9.86 8.16 -21.58
CA ARG A 30 -8.98 7.96 -20.41
C ARG A 30 -8.73 9.24 -19.60
N PRO A 31 -8.32 10.37 -20.20
CA PRO A 31 -8.22 11.62 -19.45
C PRO A 31 -9.59 12.11 -18.96
N GLY A 32 -10.68 11.82 -19.68
CA GLY A 32 -12.04 12.07 -19.19
C GLY A 32 -12.39 11.27 -17.93
N ALA A 33 -11.99 10.01 -17.87
CA ALA A 33 -12.15 9.18 -16.68
C ALA A 33 -11.38 9.75 -15.48
N LEU A 34 -10.20 10.35 -15.68
CA LEU A 34 -9.45 11.00 -14.60
C LEU A 34 -10.25 12.12 -13.91
N ALA A 35 -10.99 12.93 -14.68
CA ALA A 35 -11.84 13.98 -14.12
C ALA A 35 -12.98 13.39 -13.27
N LEU A 36 -13.64 12.33 -13.76
CA LEU A 36 -14.68 11.63 -13.01
C LEU A 36 -14.14 10.99 -11.72
N LEU A 37 -12.97 10.34 -11.79
CA LEU A 37 -12.29 9.77 -10.63
C LEU A 37 -11.94 10.87 -9.62
N SER A 38 -11.41 12.01 -10.08
CA SER A 38 -11.09 13.15 -9.22
C SER A 38 -12.31 13.70 -8.48
N LEU A 39 -13.48 13.73 -9.14
CA LEU A 39 -14.75 14.09 -8.50
C LEU A 39 -15.18 13.06 -7.45
N CYS A 40 -15.06 11.76 -7.77
CA CYS A 40 -15.37 10.68 -6.83
C CYS A 40 -14.47 10.72 -5.59
N VAL A 41 -13.18 10.93 -5.78
CA VAL A 41 -12.20 11.11 -4.70
C VAL A 41 -12.55 12.34 -3.88
N SER A 42 -12.79 13.49 -4.52
CA SER A 42 -13.12 14.73 -3.79
C SER A 42 -14.37 14.57 -2.93
N HIS A 43 -15.41 13.92 -3.47
CA HIS A 43 -16.62 13.59 -2.73
C HIS A 43 -16.36 12.58 -1.60
N CYS A 44 -15.55 11.54 -1.83
CA CYS A 44 -15.18 10.57 -0.81
C CYS A 44 -14.42 11.24 0.36
N LEU A 45 -13.42 12.06 0.04
CA LEU A 45 -12.64 12.81 1.02
C LEU A 45 -13.51 13.77 1.84
N SER A 46 -14.50 14.43 1.22
CA SER A 46 -15.37 15.37 1.94
C SER A 46 -16.43 14.69 2.82
N THR A 47 -16.78 13.43 2.56
CA THR A 47 -17.90 12.74 3.25
C THR A 47 -17.48 11.60 4.18
N THR A 48 -16.24 11.13 4.08
CA THR A 48 -15.74 9.99 4.88
C THR A 48 -15.82 10.22 6.38
N LEU A 49 -15.48 11.40 6.88
CA LEU A 49 -15.59 11.72 8.30
C LEU A 49 -17.02 11.78 8.83
N GLU A 50 -17.96 12.28 8.03
CA GLU A 50 -19.36 12.38 8.43
C GLU A 50 -20.02 10.99 8.45
N TYR A 51 -19.56 10.10 7.58
CA TYR A 51 -20.14 8.78 7.42
C TYR A 51 -19.54 7.72 8.36
N PHE A 52 -18.21 7.72 8.55
CA PHE A 52 -17.55 6.71 9.37
C PHE A 52 -17.43 7.16 10.82
N VAL A 53 -18.03 6.38 11.72
CA VAL A 53 -17.94 6.59 13.19
C VAL A 53 -16.51 6.51 13.70
N ARG A 54 -15.63 5.76 13.01
CA ARG A 54 -14.23 5.57 13.40
C ARG A 54 -13.30 6.27 12.42
N THR A 55 -12.44 7.14 12.93
CA THR A 55 -11.48 7.93 12.13
C THR A 55 -10.56 7.05 11.28
N LEU A 56 -10.12 5.91 11.80
CA LEU A 56 -9.30 4.94 11.05
C LEU A 56 -10.01 4.29 9.86
N TRP A 57 -11.34 4.21 9.88
CA TRP A 57 -12.12 3.70 8.74
C TRP A 57 -12.28 4.76 7.66
N ALA A 58 -12.46 6.03 8.06
CA ALA A 58 -12.38 7.16 7.15
C ALA A 58 -10.99 7.24 6.47
N LEU A 59 -9.92 6.98 7.23
CA LEU A 59 -8.54 6.91 6.73
C LEU A 59 -8.36 5.82 5.65
N LEU A 60 -8.86 4.60 5.91
CA LEU A 60 -8.77 3.49 4.97
C LEU A 60 -9.57 3.74 3.69
N ALA A 61 -10.78 4.29 3.83
CA ALA A 61 -11.65 4.62 2.71
C ALA A 61 -11.05 5.73 1.82
N GLY A 62 -10.62 6.84 2.45
CA GLY A 62 -9.96 7.94 1.76
C GLY A 62 -8.64 7.50 1.12
N GLY A 63 -7.84 6.70 1.81
CA GLY A 63 -6.57 6.17 1.30
C GLY A 63 -6.73 5.26 0.09
N TYR A 64 -7.71 4.36 0.09
CA TYR A 64 -8.00 3.55 -1.08
C TYR A 64 -8.40 4.41 -2.28
N SER A 65 -9.27 5.42 -2.07
CA SER A 65 -9.76 6.31 -3.11
C SER A 65 -8.60 7.14 -3.73
N VAL A 66 -7.79 7.79 -2.90
CA VAL A 66 -6.63 8.54 -3.39
C VAL A 66 -5.63 7.62 -4.10
N MET A 67 -5.32 6.45 -3.53
CA MET A 67 -4.40 5.50 -4.14
C MET A 67 -4.88 5.07 -5.54
N LEU A 68 -6.17 4.77 -5.70
CA LEU A 68 -6.73 4.31 -6.97
C LEU A 68 -6.67 5.39 -8.06
N LEU A 69 -6.90 6.66 -7.72
CA LEU A 69 -6.72 7.79 -8.63
C LEU A 69 -5.29 7.92 -9.14
N PHE A 70 -4.30 7.90 -8.24
CA PHE A 70 -2.89 7.99 -8.61
C PHE A 70 -2.44 6.77 -9.42
N HIS A 71 -2.89 5.58 -9.03
CA HIS A 71 -2.64 4.34 -9.76
C HIS A 71 -3.22 4.39 -11.17
N PHE A 72 -4.44 4.91 -11.35
CA PHE A 72 -5.02 5.11 -12.67
C PHE A 72 -4.28 6.16 -13.49
N ALA A 73 -3.81 7.25 -12.88
CA ALA A 73 -3.00 8.24 -13.58
C ALA A 73 -1.71 7.61 -14.14
N ASP A 74 -1.02 6.79 -13.34
CA ASP A 74 0.18 6.07 -13.76
C ASP A 74 -0.14 5.02 -14.85
N VAL A 75 -0.97 4.04 -14.52
CA VAL A 75 -1.24 2.87 -15.38
C VAL A 75 -2.09 3.23 -16.62
N GLY A 76 -3.09 4.08 -16.42
CA GLY A 76 -4.05 4.45 -17.47
C GLY A 76 -3.53 5.50 -18.45
N LEU A 77 -2.75 6.48 -17.98
CA LEU A 77 -2.37 7.65 -18.78
C LEU A 77 -0.87 7.73 -19.09
N LEU A 78 0.00 7.42 -18.12
CA LEU A 78 1.45 7.56 -18.28
C LEU A 78 2.05 6.32 -18.96
N THR A 79 1.91 5.14 -18.34
CA THR A 79 2.42 3.87 -18.90
C THR A 79 1.47 3.28 -19.95
N ARG A 80 0.22 3.76 -19.98
CA ARG A 80 -0.78 3.47 -21.02
C ARG A 80 -1.02 1.99 -21.25
N TRP A 81 -1.27 1.26 -20.18
CA TRP A 81 -1.59 -0.16 -20.25
C TRP A 81 -2.82 -0.43 -21.10
N GLU A 82 -2.78 -1.49 -21.90
CA GLU A 82 -3.87 -1.89 -22.80
C GLU A 82 -4.12 -3.40 -22.75
N PHE A 83 -5.41 -3.77 -22.79
CA PHE A 83 -5.81 -5.16 -22.90
C PHE A 83 -5.47 -5.71 -24.29
N HIS A 84 -4.50 -6.61 -24.32
CA HIS A 84 -4.20 -7.39 -25.51
C HIS A 84 -5.04 -8.68 -25.47
N GLY A 85 -5.99 -8.80 -26.39
CA GLY A 85 -6.80 -10.01 -26.51
C GLY A 85 -5.95 -11.26 -26.76
N PRO A 86 -6.48 -12.48 -26.56
CA PRO A 86 -5.76 -13.70 -26.88
C PRO A 86 -5.31 -13.64 -28.33
N SER A 87 -4.01 -13.46 -28.55
CA SER A 87 -3.46 -13.31 -29.88
C SER A 87 -3.80 -14.58 -30.69
N ARG A 88 -4.36 -14.41 -31.89
CA ARG A 88 -4.37 -15.45 -32.94
C ARG A 88 -2.92 -15.64 -33.41
N VAL A 89 -2.06 -16.22 -32.58
CA VAL A 89 -0.72 -16.63 -33.01
C VAL A 89 -0.83 -18.02 -33.61
N ASN A 90 -0.31 -18.13 -34.82
CA ASN A 90 -0.22 -19.33 -35.64
C ASN A 90 0.38 -20.52 -34.88
N LYS A 91 -0.03 -21.73 -35.33
CA LYS A 91 0.27 -23.08 -34.83
C LYS A 91 1.61 -23.24 -34.06
N PRO A 92 1.60 -24.01 -32.95
CA PRO A 92 2.80 -24.27 -32.18
C PRO A 92 3.72 -25.28 -32.89
N THR A 93 4.98 -24.92 -33.11
CA THR A 93 6.07 -25.90 -33.21
C THR A 93 6.32 -26.51 -31.83
N LYS A 94 6.30 -27.84 -31.80
CA LYS A 94 6.38 -28.68 -30.61
C LYS A 94 7.65 -28.43 -29.80
N SER A 95 7.52 -28.02 -28.53
CA SER A 95 8.38 -28.49 -27.44
C SER A 95 7.85 -28.08 -26.05
N LYS A 96 7.50 -29.12 -25.27
CA LYS A 96 7.38 -29.21 -23.80
C LYS A 96 6.29 -28.43 -23.05
N ARG A 97 5.27 -29.23 -22.69
CA ARG A 97 4.26 -29.07 -21.64
C ARG A 97 4.78 -28.40 -20.34
N ARG A 98 4.10 -27.33 -19.93
CA ARG A 98 3.61 -27.13 -18.56
C ARG A 98 2.40 -26.20 -18.56
N GLY A 99 1.21 -26.77 -18.37
CA GLY A 99 0.10 -26.12 -17.63
C GLY A 99 -0.62 -24.86 -18.15
N SER A 100 -0.45 -24.36 -19.38
CA SER A 100 -1.28 -23.24 -19.86
C SER A 100 -2.70 -23.73 -20.22
N ARG A 101 -3.58 -23.88 -19.22
CA ARG A 101 -5.00 -24.17 -19.42
C ARG A 101 -5.66 -22.99 -20.14
N GLY A 102 -6.31 -23.29 -21.25
CA GLY A 102 -6.80 -22.33 -22.23
C GLY A 102 -7.70 -21.22 -21.67
N MET A 103 -7.35 -19.99 -22.05
CA MET A 103 -8.22 -18.82 -21.96
C MET A 103 -9.39 -18.96 -22.95
N SER A 104 -10.42 -19.71 -22.54
CA SER A 104 -11.72 -19.77 -23.22
C SER A 104 -12.79 -19.10 -22.34
N GLY A 105 -12.58 -17.83 -21.99
CA GLY A 105 -13.63 -16.96 -21.46
C GLY A 105 -14.12 -16.03 -22.57
N SER A 106 -15.38 -15.61 -22.54
CA SER A 106 -15.87 -14.58 -23.46
C SER A 106 -14.96 -13.35 -23.42
N THR A 107 -14.76 -12.70 -24.57
CA THR A 107 -13.89 -11.50 -24.70
C THR A 107 -14.25 -10.43 -23.66
N TRP A 108 -15.53 -10.32 -23.30
CA TRP A 108 -16.03 -9.43 -22.26
C TRP A 108 -15.52 -9.80 -20.85
N ALA A 109 -15.63 -11.08 -20.45
CA ALA A 109 -15.16 -11.54 -19.16
C ALA A 109 -13.63 -11.41 -19.02
N ALA A 110 -12.89 -11.57 -20.13
CA ALA A 110 -11.44 -11.37 -20.16
C ALA A 110 -11.07 -9.88 -19.93
N ARG A 111 -11.83 -8.95 -20.52
CA ARG A 111 -11.63 -7.50 -20.34
C ARG A 111 -11.92 -7.05 -18.91
N ILE A 112 -13.02 -7.53 -18.30
CA ILE A 112 -13.31 -7.25 -16.89
C ILE A 112 -12.18 -7.78 -15.99
N ARG A 113 -11.75 -9.03 -16.22
CA ARG A 113 -10.66 -9.62 -15.43
C ARG A 113 -9.37 -8.82 -15.55
N TYR A 114 -9.03 -8.39 -16.77
CA TYR A 114 -7.88 -7.52 -16.99
C TYR A 114 -8.01 -6.19 -16.24
N GLY A 115 -9.18 -5.53 -16.29
CA GLY A 115 -9.42 -4.30 -15.55
C GLY A 115 -9.27 -4.48 -14.03
N ILE A 116 -9.83 -5.56 -13.47
CA ILE A 116 -9.68 -5.89 -12.04
C ILE A 116 -8.21 -6.14 -11.69
N TRP A 117 -7.53 -6.97 -12.48
CA TRP A 117 -6.11 -7.25 -12.29
C TRP A 117 -5.29 -5.95 -12.34
N ALA A 118 -5.55 -5.08 -13.32
CA ALA A 118 -4.84 -3.82 -13.48
C ALA A 118 -5.06 -2.87 -12.29
N CYS A 119 -6.28 -2.82 -11.71
CA CYS A 119 -6.56 -2.03 -10.50
C CYS A 119 -5.71 -2.43 -9.30
N PHE A 120 -5.41 -3.72 -9.14
CA PHE A 120 -4.73 -4.25 -7.96
C PHE A 120 -3.24 -4.59 -8.21
N ASN A 121 -2.78 -4.56 -9.45
CA ASN A 121 -1.39 -4.83 -9.81
C ASN A 121 -0.49 -3.60 -9.62
N ALA A 122 -0.38 -3.12 -8.38
CA ALA A 122 0.44 -1.96 -8.02
C ALA A 122 1.95 -2.16 -8.25
N ARG A 123 2.40 -3.39 -8.56
CA ARG A 123 3.81 -3.74 -8.79
C ARG A 123 4.14 -4.03 -10.24
N CYS A 124 3.17 -3.84 -11.14
CA CYS A 124 3.36 -4.08 -12.57
C CYS A 124 3.82 -5.51 -12.87
N ILE A 125 3.41 -6.49 -12.06
CA ILE A 125 3.80 -7.90 -12.22
C ILE A 125 3.32 -8.40 -13.57
N GLY A 126 4.18 -9.07 -14.32
CA GLY A 126 3.86 -9.59 -15.65
C GLY A 126 3.84 -8.55 -16.76
N THR A 127 4.29 -7.31 -16.53
CA THR A 127 4.46 -6.28 -17.56
C THR A 127 5.93 -5.88 -17.76
N PRO A 128 6.29 -5.20 -18.87
CA PRO A 128 7.64 -4.69 -19.08
C PRO A 128 8.11 -3.72 -17.99
N GLU A 129 7.18 -3.03 -17.34
CA GLU A 129 7.42 -2.06 -16.27
C GLU A 129 7.46 -2.70 -14.87
N GLN A 130 7.50 -4.04 -14.79
CA GLN A 130 7.53 -4.77 -13.53
C GLN A 130 8.59 -4.22 -12.56
N ALA A 131 8.18 -3.98 -11.31
CA ALA A 131 9.10 -3.55 -10.26
C ALA A 131 10.29 -4.52 -10.16
N ARG A 132 11.50 -3.97 -10.01
CA ARG A 132 12.70 -4.80 -9.87
C ARG A 132 12.67 -5.54 -8.53
N ASN A 133 13.35 -6.68 -8.47
CA ASN A 133 13.59 -7.42 -7.22
C ASN A 133 12.33 -7.88 -6.47
N ILE A 134 11.28 -8.24 -7.21
CA ILE A 134 10.09 -8.87 -6.63
C ILE A 134 10.47 -10.22 -6.02
N PRO A 135 10.17 -10.47 -4.73
CA PRO A 135 10.45 -11.76 -4.12
C PRO A 135 9.72 -12.88 -4.87
N GLN A 136 10.41 -14.01 -5.06
CA GLN A 136 9.83 -15.14 -5.76
C GLN A 136 8.57 -15.63 -5.02
N PRO A 137 7.48 -15.97 -5.75
CA PRO A 137 6.28 -16.52 -5.13
C PRO A 137 6.62 -17.76 -4.31
N CYS A 138 6.38 -17.71 -3.00
CA CYS A 138 6.67 -18.83 -2.09
C CYS A 138 5.69 -20.01 -2.30
N TYR A 139 4.51 -19.72 -2.86
CA TYR A 139 3.45 -20.70 -3.09
C TYR A 139 3.14 -20.78 -4.58
N GLN A 140 3.22 -21.99 -5.15
CA GLN A 140 2.79 -22.23 -6.53
C GLN A 140 1.37 -22.80 -6.60
N ASP A 141 0.88 -23.39 -5.51
CA ASP A 141 -0.45 -23.96 -5.41
C ASP A 141 -1.42 -23.02 -4.68
N ARG A 142 -2.67 -23.00 -5.18
CA ARG A 142 -3.71 -22.09 -4.71
C ARG A 142 -4.09 -22.36 -3.24
N GLU A 143 -4.13 -23.61 -2.84
CA GLU A 143 -4.58 -24.00 -1.50
C GLU A 143 -3.57 -23.57 -0.43
N SER A 144 -2.28 -23.80 -0.64
CA SER A 144 -1.24 -23.35 0.28
C SER A 144 -1.14 -21.83 0.33
N PHE A 145 -1.31 -21.15 -0.81
CA PHE A 145 -1.40 -19.68 -0.81
C PHE A 145 -2.57 -19.18 0.03
N LEU A 146 -3.77 -19.72 -0.17
CA LEU A 146 -4.96 -19.29 0.57
C LEU A 146 -4.81 -19.53 2.07
N ARG A 147 -4.27 -20.69 2.47
CA ARG A 147 -3.98 -21.01 3.86
C ARG A 147 -2.96 -20.04 4.46
N GLY A 148 -1.85 -19.78 3.77
CA GLY A 148 -0.83 -18.83 4.23
C GLY A 148 -1.37 -17.40 4.36
N ALA A 149 -2.07 -16.91 3.34
CA ALA A 149 -2.70 -15.59 3.33
C ALA A 149 -3.72 -15.44 4.48
N PHE A 150 -4.54 -16.47 4.71
CA PHE A 150 -5.51 -16.50 5.81
C PHE A 150 -4.81 -16.46 7.18
N SER A 151 -3.75 -17.25 7.39
CA SER A 151 -2.97 -17.22 8.63
C SER A 151 -2.33 -15.85 8.86
N PHE A 152 -1.72 -15.23 7.84
CA PHE A 152 -1.17 -13.88 7.96
C PHE A 152 -2.24 -12.82 8.21
N MET A 153 -3.43 -12.96 7.62
CA MET A 153 -4.56 -12.07 7.86
C MET A 153 -5.01 -12.14 9.32
N ILE A 154 -5.18 -13.35 9.88
CA ILE A 154 -5.52 -13.54 11.31
C ILE A 154 -4.43 -12.95 12.20
N LEU A 155 -3.15 -13.25 11.93
CA LEU A 155 -2.04 -12.76 12.73
C LEU A 155 -1.98 -11.23 12.76
N ARG A 156 -2.16 -10.57 11.61
CA ARG A 156 -2.19 -9.11 11.52
C ARG A 156 -3.42 -8.52 12.21
N TYR A 157 -4.57 -9.17 12.11
CA TYR A 157 -5.79 -8.76 12.83
C TYR A 157 -5.58 -8.80 14.34
N ILE A 158 -5.08 -9.91 14.88
CA ILE A 158 -4.79 -10.06 16.31
C ILE A 158 -3.74 -9.03 16.76
N GLY A 159 -2.69 -8.80 15.96
CA GLY A 159 -1.69 -7.78 16.26
C GLY A 159 -2.29 -6.38 16.37
N LEU A 160 -3.18 -6.00 15.45
CA LEU A 160 -3.90 -4.72 15.52
C LEU A 160 -4.83 -4.63 16.72
N ASP A 161 -5.50 -5.73 17.08
CA ASP A 161 -6.40 -5.79 18.23
C ASP A 161 -5.64 -5.62 19.57
N VAL A 162 -4.50 -6.31 19.70
CA VAL A 162 -3.60 -6.16 20.86
C VAL A 162 -3.10 -4.73 20.96
N LEU A 163 -2.56 -4.17 19.87
CA LEU A 163 -2.05 -2.79 19.86
C LEU A 163 -3.14 -1.77 20.20
N GLY A 164 -4.36 -1.94 19.65
CA GLY A 164 -5.49 -1.09 19.98
C GLY A 164 -5.89 -1.19 21.45
N SER A 165 -5.83 -2.38 22.04
CA SER A 165 -6.19 -2.63 23.45
C SER A 165 -5.16 -2.14 24.47
N MET A 166 -3.91 -1.89 24.06
CA MET A 166 -2.80 -1.47 24.91
C MET A 166 -2.61 0.05 25.00
N SER A 167 -3.48 0.84 24.36
CA SER A 167 -3.36 2.29 24.23
C SER A 167 -3.75 3.05 25.53
N ASP A 168 -3.03 2.80 26.62
CA ASP A 168 -3.10 3.65 27.82
C ASP A 168 -2.16 4.87 27.66
N PRO A 169 -2.66 6.12 27.78
CA PRO A 169 -1.91 7.33 27.45
C PRO A 169 -0.71 7.63 28.37
N GLU A 170 -0.62 7.03 29.56
CA GLU A 170 0.44 7.32 30.54
C GLU A 170 1.72 6.46 30.36
N ILE A 171 1.66 5.31 29.68
CA ILE A 171 2.77 4.34 29.65
C ILE A 171 3.61 4.44 28.36
N VAL A 172 3.22 5.26 27.40
CA VAL A 172 3.85 5.25 26.08
C VAL A 172 4.93 6.34 25.98
N ILE A 173 6.13 6.02 26.48
CA ILE A 173 7.35 6.81 26.23
C ILE A 173 7.51 6.94 24.70
N ARG A 174 7.90 8.14 24.23
CA ARG A 174 7.97 8.56 22.81
C ARG A 174 8.49 7.49 21.83
N VAL A 175 9.46 6.67 22.28
CA VAL A 175 10.07 5.57 21.51
C VAL A 175 9.14 4.35 21.40
N PHE A 176 8.50 3.94 22.49
CA PHE A 176 7.51 2.84 22.48
C PHE A 176 6.27 3.22 21.68
N SER A 177 5.85 4.50 21.67
CA SER A 177 4.71 4.96 20.85
C SER A 177 5.06 4.90 19.38
N ALA A 178 6.23 5.41 19.00
CA ALA A 178 6.71 5.39 17.64
C ALA A 178 6.87 3.94 17.12
N ALA A 179 7.43 3.04 17.94
CA ALA A 179 7.57 1.63 17.59
C ALA A 179 6.21 0.93 17.44
N ALA A 180 5.31 1.10 18.41
CA ALA A 180 3.96 0.51 18.37
C ALA A 180 3.14 1.03 17.19
N SER A 181 3.20 2.33 16.89
CA SER A 181 2.55 2.93 15.72
C SER A 181 3.18 2.45 14.41
N GLY A 182 4.51 2.30 14.35
CA GLY A 182 5.20 1.70 13.21
C GLY A 182 4.75 0.26 12.95
N VAL A 183 4.67 -0.57 13.99
CA VAL A 183 4.13 -1.93 13.88
C VAL A 183 2.66 -1.92 13.46
N GLY A 184 1.84 -1.02 14.02
CA GLY A 184 0.43 -0.86 13.65
C GLY A 184 0.24 -0.51 12.17
N LEU A 185 1.03 0.43 11.65
CA LEU A 185 1.04 0.81 10.22
C LEU A 185 1.40 -0.39 9.33
N VAL A 186 2.47 -1.11 9.68
CA VAL A 186 2.93 -2.31 8.96
C VAL A 186 1.86 -3.40 8.94
N CYS A 187 1.19 -3.63 10.07
CA CYS A 187 0.11 -4.59 10.21
C CYS A 187 -1.14 -4.19 9.42
N SER A 188 -1.50 -2.91 9.42
CA SER A 188 -2.66 -2.38 8.69
C SER A 188 -2.48 -2.49 7.17
N GLN A 189 -1.37 -1.97 6.64
CA GLN A 189 -1.06 -2.03 5.21
C GLN A 189 -0.96 -3.48 4.72
N GLY A 190 -0.24 -4.31 5.48
CA GLY A 190 -0.14 -5.72 5.18
C GLY A 190 -1.47 -6.46 5.28
N GLY A 191 -2.31 -6.14 6.26
CA GLY A 191 -3.60 -6.78 6.47
C GLY A 191 -4.52 -6.52 5.28
N PHE A 192 -4.58 -5.26 4.83
CA PHE A 192 -5.33 -4.85 3.66
C PHE A 192 -4.84 -5.55 2.38
N TYR A 193 -3.53 -5.55 2.14
CA TYR A 193 -2.93 -6.25 0.99
C TYR A 193 -3.31 -7.74 0.95
N ASN A 194 -3.19 -8.43 2.09
CA ASN A 194 -3.53 -9.86 2.18
C ASN A 194 -5.03 -10.12 2.00
N LEU A 195 -5.90 -9.23 2.48
CA LEU A 195 -7.33 -9.33 2.28
C LEU A 195 -7.67 -9.24 0.79
N CYS A 196 -7.13 -8.24 0.09
CA CYS A 196 -7.31 -8.09 -1.36
C CYS A 196 -6.76 -9.30 -2.12
N ALA A 197 -5.57 -9.79 -1.74
CA ALA A 197 -4.96 -10.98 -2.34
C ALA A 197 -5.83 -12.23 -2.14
N PHE A 198 -6.32 -12.45 -0.92
CA PHE A 198 -7.20 -13.56 -0.58
C PHE A 198 -8.49 -13.51 -1.40
N VAL A 199 -9.20 -12.38 -1.41
CA VAL A 199 -10.45 -12.21 -2.16
C VAL A 199 -10.21 -12.41 -3.66
N SER A 200 -9.14 -11.83 -4.21
CA SER A 200 -8.79 -11.95 -5.63
C SER A 200 -8.53 -13.40 -6.05
N VAL A 201 -7.72 -14.13 -5.29
CA VAL A 201 -7.38 -15.54 -5.57
C VAL A 201 -8.55 -16.47 -5.26
N PHE A 202 -9.37 -16.17 -4.23
CA PHE A 202 -10.59 -16.93 -3.90
C PHE A 202 -11.65 -16.81 -5.00
N MET A 203 -11.87 -15.59 -5.53
CA MET A 203 -12.81 -15.32 -6.62
C MET A 203 -12.29 -15.74 -8.01
N ARG A 204 -11.05 -16.23 -8.11
CA ARG A 204 -10.37 -16.60 -9.37
C ARG A 204 -10.19 -15.41 -10.33
N TRP A 205 -9.98 -14.21 -9.78
CA TRP A 205 -9.71 -13.00 -10.57
C TRP A 205 -8.22 -12.74 -10.79
N GLY A 206 -7.36 -13.20 -9.87
CA GLY A 206 -5.89 -13.16 -10.01
C GLY A 206 -5.24 -14.49 -9.60
N GLU A 207 -3.98 -14.67 -10.01
CA GLU A 207 -3.17 -15.84 -9.70
C GLU A 207 -2.27 -15.56 -8.49
N PRO A 208 -1.87 -16.57 -7.69
CA PRO A 208 -0.99 -16.37 -6.53
C PRO A 208 0.32 -15.65 -6.85
N GLN A 209 0.84 -15.82 -8.07
CA GLN A 209 2.05 -15.17 -8.56
C GLN A 209 1.90 -13.65 -8.73
N ASP A 210 0.68 -13.15 -8.87
CA ASP A 210 0.37 -11.71 -8.94
C ASP A 210 0.46 -11.04 -7.56
N TRP A 211 0.65 -11.81 -6.47
CA TRP A 211 0.62 -11.32 -5.09
C TRP A 211 1.88 -11.71 -4.28
N PRO A 212 3.07 -11.21 -4.66
CA PRO A 212 4.32 -11.45 -3.92
C PRO A 212 4.28 -10.83 -2.52
N PRO A 213 5.19 -11.22 -1.60
CA PRO A 213 5.31 -10.63 -0.27
C PRO A 213 5.39 -9.10 -0.28
N PHE A 214 4.64 -8.44 0.59
CA PHE A 214 4.53 -6.97 0.60
C PHE A 214 5.85 -6.24 0.92
N TYR A 215 6.75 -6.83 1.70
CA TYR A 215 8.07 -6.24 1.95
C TYR A 215 9.15 -6.98 1.15
N GLY A 216 10.01 -6.23 0.46
CA GLY A 216 11.18 -6.73 -0.26
C GLY A 216 12.46 -6.66 0.59
N SER A 217 13.58 -7.06 0.00
CA SER A 217 14.93 -6.88 0.59
C SER A 217 15.29 -5.39 0.67
N LEU A 218 15.65 -4.90 1.87
CA LEU A 218 16.03 -3.50 2.13
C LEU A 218 17.36 -3.05 1.50
N LEU A 219 18.10 -3.96 0.87
CA LEU A 219 19.49 -3.73 0.46
C LEU A 219 19.65 -3.14 -0.95
N GLU A 220 18.58 -2.95 -1.72
CA GLU A 220 18.72 -2.59 -3.13
C GLU A 220 17.67 -1.57 -3.59
N ALA A 221 17.85 -0.32 -3.17
CA ALA A 221 17.27 0.83 -3.85
C ALA A 221 18.36 1.50 -4.71
N TYR A 222 18.17 1.51 -6.02
CA TYR A 222 18.99 2.30 -6.94
C TYR A 222 18.28 3.61 -7.27
N ASN A 223 19.09 4.64 -7.59
CA ASN A 223 18.83 5.71 -8.56
C ASN A 223 18.65 7.16 -7.99
N PRO A 224 18.85 8.21 -8.83
CA PRO A 224 19.35 9.54 -8.49
C PRO A 224 18.36 10.37 -7.67
N TYR A 225 18.91 11.34 -6.94
CA TYR A 225 18.19 12.19 -5.98
C TYR A 225 16.88 12.78 -6.47
N ALA A 226 16.76 13.11 -7.76
CA ALA A 226 15.51 13.61 -8.34
C ALA A 226 14.37 12.57 -8.26
N GLN A 227 14.66 11.29 -8.45
CA GLN A 227 13.66 10.22 -8.34
C GLN A 227 13.24 9.99 -6.89
N ILE A 228 14.18 10.06 -5.94
CA ILE A 228 13.88 9.96 -4.50
C ILE A 228 12.92 11.09 -4.10
N GLN A 229 13.21 12.33 -4.51
CA GLN A 229 12.35 13.48 -4.21
C GLN A 229 10.95 13.35 -4.83
N VAL A 230 10.84 12.86 -6.07
CA VAL A 230 9.54 12.63 -6.73
C VAL A 230 8.73 11.54 -6.02
N VAL A 231 9.38 10.43 -5.64
CA VAL A 231 8.70 9.31 -4.94
C VAL A 231 8.21 9.74 -3.56
N PHE A 232 9.06 10.35 -2.74
CA PHE A 232 8.68 10.82 -1.41
C PHE A 232 7.73 12.01 -1.46
N GLY A 233 7.85 12.89 -2.46
CA GLY A 233 6.90 13.98 -2.69
C GLY A 233 5.50 13.47 -3.08
N THR A 234 5.43 12.45 -3.93
CA THR A 234 4.15 11.79 -4.28
C THR A 234 3.56 11.09 -3.06
N SER A 235 4.38 10.41 -2.28
CA SER A 235 3.96 9.77 -1.02
C SER A 235 3.46 10.80 0.01
N ALA A 236 4.15 11.94 0.13
CA ALA A 236 3.75 13.06 0.97
C ALA A 236 2.37 13.59 0.59
N LEU A 237 2.13 13.78 -0.71
CA LEU A 237 0.85 14.26 -1.22
C LEU A 237 -0.28 13.26 -0.95
N ILE A 238 -0.06 11.97 -1.21
CA ILE A 238 -1.05 10.92 -0.94
C ILE A 238 -1.41 10.89 0.55
N HIS A 239 -0.43 10.85 1.44
CA HIS A 239 -0.68 10.80 2.88
C HIS A 239 -1.28 12.11 3.42
N PHE A 240 -0.92 13.26 2.86
CA PHE A 240 -1.57 14.53 3.18
C PHE A 240 -3.06 14.51 2.81
N LEU A 241 -3.43 14.01 1.63
CA LEU A 241 -4.84 13.91 1.22
C LEU A 241 -5.62 12.92 2.11
N ILE A 242 -4.96 11.86 2.58
CA ILE A 242 -5.49 10.92 3.56
C ILE A 242 -5.71 11.60 4.92
N ASP A 243 -4.78 12.43 5.38
CA ASP A 243 -4.91 13.19 6.63
C ASP A 243 -6.09 14.19 6.57
N VAL A 244 -6.32 14.77 5.40
CA VAL A 244 -7.50 15.61 5.16
C VAL A 244 -8.79 14.79 5.22
N SER A 245 -8.77 13.54 4.77
CA SER A 245 -9.91 12.61 4.85
C SER A 245 -10.26 12.21 6.29
N MET A 246 -9.34 12.40 7.24
CA MET A 246 -9.61 12.28 8.67
C MET A 246 -9.83 13.64 9.36
N GLY A 247 -9.93 14.72 8.58
CA GLY A 247 -10.21 16.09 9.02
C GLY A 247 -9.11 16.73 9.84
N LEU A 248 -7.86 16.30 9.65
CA LEU A 248 -6.73 17.08 10.12
C LEU A 248 -6.62 18.36 9.29
N SER A 249 -6.26 19.46 9.96
CA SER A 249 -5.99 20.71 9.27
C SER A 249 -4.68 20.62 8.48
N PHE A 250 -4.57 21.40 7.41
CA PHE A 250 -3.41 21.36 6.52
C PHE A 250 -2.08 21.65 7.25
N SER A 251 -2.09 22.49 8.29
CA SER A 251 -0.91 22.84 9.07
C SER A 251 -0.54 21.79 10.13
N THR A 252 -1.44 20.88 10.48
CA THR A 252 -1.24 19.90 11.57
C THR A 252 -0.99 18.48 11.09
N SER A 253 -1.14 18.18 9.79
CA SER A 253 -0.99 16.82 9.25
C SER A 253 0.41 16.23 9.51
N GLY A 254 1.47 17.03 9.33
CA GLY A 254 2.86 16.56 9.48
C GLY A 254 3.31 15.56 8.41
N ALA A 255 2.44 15.10 7.50
CA ALA A 255 2.79 14.15 6.43
C ALA A 255 3.88 14.70 5.51
N VAL A 256 3.68 15.92 4.98
CA VAL A 256 4.66 16.55 4.07
C VAL A 256 6.01 16.70 4.77
N GLN A 257 6.01 17.16 6.02
CA GLN A 257 7.22 17.26 6.82
C GLN A 257 7.91 15.90 6.96
N PHE A 258 7.20 14.86 7.35
CA PHE A 258 7.77 13.53 7.57
C PHE A 258 8.35 12.92 6.29
N PHE A 259 7.55 12.80 5.23
CA PHE A 259 7.96 12.12 4.00
C PHE A 259 9.07 12.87 3.26
N CYS A 260 9.01 14.20 3.19
CA CYS A 260 10.11 14.97 2.61
C CYS A 260 11.39 14.86 3.45
N THR A 261 11.28 14.83 4.79
CA THR A 261 12.44 14.63 5.68
C THR A 261 13.07 13.25 5.48
N GLN A 262 12.29 12.19 5.19
CA GLN A 262 12.83 10.87 4.82
C GLN A 262 13.66 10.93 3.53
N ALA A 263 13.19 11.67 2.52
CA ALA A 263 13.96 11.84 1.28
C ALA A 263 15.31 12.51 1.53
N PHE A 264 15.35 13.57 2.33
CA PHE A 264 16.61 14.23 2.67
C PHE A 264 17.54 13.33 3.48
N ASP A 265 17.01 12.55 4.40
CA ASP A 265 17.79 11.60 5.19
C ASP A 265 18.50 10.56 4.33
N LEU A 266 17.78 9.93 3.40
CA LEU A 266 18.38 8.97 2.45
C LEU A 266 19.48 9.61 1.59
N MET A 267 19.34 10.90 1.24
CA MET A 267 20.39 11.64 0.52
C MET A 267 21.63 11.86 1.39
N ILE A 268 21.44 12.20 2.66
CA ILE A 268 22.52 12.40 3.64
C ILE A 268 23.20 11.07 3.94
N GLU A 269 22.44 9.99 4.13
CA GLU A 269 22.96 8.64 4.37
C GLU A 269 23.82 8.17 3.18
N ASP A 270 23.34 8.31 1.95
CA ASP A 270 24.12 7.95 0.76
C ASP A 270 25.39 8.80 0.62
N LEU A 271 25.36 10.09 0.99
CA LEU A 271 26.56 10.93 1.06
C LEU A 271 27.54 10.43 2.14
N ALA A 272 27.06 10.17 3.36
CA ALA A 272 27.87 9.70 4.48
C ALA A 272 28.53 8.35 4.17
N VAL A 273 27.79 7.41 3.58
CA VAL A 273 28.30 6.11 3.13
C VAL A 273 29.40 6.30 2.07
N ARG A 274 29.20 7.19 1.09
CA ARG A 274 30.21 7.45 0.05
C ARG A 274 31.49 8.08 0.62
N VAL A 275 31.38 9.04 1.53
CA VAL A 275 32.53 9.63 2.21
C VAL A 275 33.26 8.58 3.04
N TYR A 276 32.54 7.76 3.81
CA TYR A 276 33.13 6.68 4.62
C TYR A 276 33.91 5.68 3.77
N VAL A 277 33.29 5.19 2.69
CA VAL A 277 33.90 4.23 1.77
C VAL A 277 35.12 4.84 1.07
N GLY A 278 35.03 6.11 0.65
CA GLY A 278 36.13 6.87 0.04
C GLY A 278 37.33 7.06 0.97
N LEU A 279 37.08 7.45 2.24
CA LEU A 279 38.14 7.61 3.25
C LEU A 279 38.83 6.29 3.59
N ARG A 280 38.08 5.18 3.56
CA ARG A 280 38.61 3.84 3.90
C ARG A 280 39.23 3.10 2.71
N GLY A 281 39.21 3.71 1.51
CA GLY A 281 39.70 3.08 0.28
C GLY A 281 39.03 1.74 -0.05
N SER A 282 37.83 1.49 0.46
CA SER A 282 37.14 0.20 0.33
C SER A 282 36.20 0.21 -0.88
N SER A 283 35.91 -0.97 -1.44
CA SER A 283 34.89 -1.06 -2.49
C SER A 283 33.48 -0.99 -1.87
N ARG A 284 32.56 -0.27 -2.54
CA ARG A 284 31.14 -0.23 -2.21
C ARG A 284 30.46 -1.61 -2.28
N SER A 285 31.05 -2.56 -3.01
CA SER A 285 30.57 -3.95 -3.12
C SER A 285 30.97 -4.85 -1.95
N ARG A 286 31.75 -4.35 -0.99
CA ARG A 286 32.14 -5.13 0.19
C ARG A 286 30.93 -5.37 1.08
N LEU A 287 30.77 -6.60 1.55
CA LEU A 287 29.79 -6.94 2.60
C LEU A 287 30.05 -6.09 3.85
N ALA A 288 29.02 -5.35 4.29
CA ALA A 288 29.08 -4.54 5.49
C ALA A 288 29.46 -5.40 6.71
N LEU A 289 30.44 -4.94 7.49
CA LEU A 289 30.85 -5.58 8.73
C LEU A 289 29.69 -5.57 9.74
N ARG A 290 29.69 -6.50 10.69
CA ARG A 290 28.65 -6.56 11.74
C ARG A 290 28.50 -5.24 12.49
N GLY A 291 29.61 -4.55 12.77
CA GLY A 291 29.59 -3.23 13.42
C GLY A 291 28.94 -2.15 12.57
N GLU A 292 29.22 -2.11 11.25
CA GLU A 292 28.60 -1.16 10.32
C GLU A 292 27.08 -1.37 10.24
N ARG A 293 26.63 -2.63 10.27
CA ARG A 293 25.19 -2.95 10.31
C ARG A 293 24.53 -2.47 11.60
N ILE A 294 25.16 -2.67 12.75
CA ILE A 294 24.63 -2.21 14.04
C ILE A 294 24.50 -0.68 14.03
N VAL A 295 25.52 0.02 13.55
CA VAL A 295 25.49 1.49 13.40
C VAL A 295 24.36 1.92 12.48
N GLY A 296 24.18 1.27 11.32
CA GLY A 296 23.07 1.54 10.41
C GLY A 296 21.70 1.33 11.05
N PHE A 297 21.50 0.23 11.79
CA PHE A 297 20.24 -0.03 12.50
C PHE A 297 19.97 1.01 13.60
N LEU A 298 20.99 1.39 14.37
CA LEU A 298 20.86 2.42 15.39
C LEU A 298 20.53 3.78 14.77
N TRP A 299 21.20 4.14 13.66
CA TRP A 299 20.92 5.35 12.90
C TRP A 299 19.45 5.41 12.45
N VAL A 300 19.00 4.40 11.70
CA VAL A 300 17.62 4.34 11.20
C VAL A 300 16.61 4.34 12.34
N GLY A 301 16.88 3.58 13.42
CA GLY A 301 16.00 3.52 14.59
C GLY A 301 15.88 4.87 15.31
N CYS A 302 17.01 5.55 15.56
CA CYS A 302 17.02 6.88 16.17
C CYS A 302 16.35 7.93 15.28
N PHE A 303 16.60 7.88 13.98
CA PHE A 303 16.02 8.80 13.01
C PHE A 303 14.49 8.65 12.96
N LEU A 304 14.00 7.41 12.84
CA LEU A 304 12.55 7.14 12.87
C LEU A 304 11.93 7.54 14.20
N ALA A 305 12.59 7.30 15.33
CA ALA A 305 12.10 7.73 16.64
C ALA A 305 11.99 9.26 16.76
N TRP A 306 12.82 10.01 16.03
CA TRP A 306 12.78 11.47 15.98
C TRP A 306 11.76 12.01 14.98
N SER A 307 11.69 11.45 13.77
CA SER A 307 10.86 11.99 12.69
C SER A 307 9.40 11.51 12.75
N LEU A 308 9.15 10.25 13.14
CA LEU A 308 7.82 9.64 13.12
C LEU A 308 6.78 10.33 14.01
N PRO A 309 7.12 10.84 15.22
CA PRO A 309 6.19 11.59 16.05
C PRO A 309 5.53 12.79 15.36
N ALA A 310 6.25 13.49 14.48
CA ALA A 310 5.72 14.66 13.77
C ALA A 310 4.51 14.31 12.88
N TYR A 311 4.46 13.08 12.36
CA TYR A 311 3.35 12.58 11.55
C TYR A 311 2.30 11.85 12.37
N VAL A 312 2.73 11.05 13.34
CA VAL A 312 1.83 10.15 14.08
C VAL A 312 1.10 10.83 15.23
N TYR A 313 1.72 11.80 15.92
CA TYR A 313 1.08 12.43 17.10
C TYR A 313 -0.18 13.23 16.78
N PRO A 314 -0.27 13.99 15.67
CA PRO A 314 -1.52 14.64 15.29
C PRO A 314 -2.68 13.66 15.12
N MET A 315 -2.40 12.49 14.52
CA MET A 315 -3.39 11.43 14.37
C MET A 315 -3.79 10.84 15.73
N LEU A 316 -2.81 10.47 16.57
CA LEU A 316 -3.07 9.89 17.89
C LEU A 316 -3.79 10.86 18.84
N TYR A 317 -3.45 12.16 18.81
CA TYR A 317 -4.10 13.18 19.63
C TYR A 317 -5.58 13.32 19.29
N ARG A 318 -5.93 13.24 18.00
CA ARG A 318 -7.33 13.24 17.54
C ARG A 318 -8.04 11.96 18.01
N SER A 319 -7.39 10.80 17.87
CA SER A 319 -7.94 9.52 18.33
C SER A 319 -8.19 9.47 19.84
N ASN A 320 -7.33 10.13 20.64
CA ASN A 320 -7.46 10.15 22.10
C ASN A 320 -8.59 11.06 22.63
N ARG A 321 -9.37 11.74 21.78
CA ARG A 321 -10.52 12.57 22.22
C ARG A 321 -11.80 11.77 22.56
N GLY A 322 -11.69 10.47 22.82
CA GLY A 322 -12.78 9.63 23.34
C GLY A 322 -13.72 9.05 22.28
N LEU A 323 -13.30 9.02 21.01
CA LEU A 323 -14.00 8.29 19.95
C LEU A 323 -13.57 6.81 19.98
N ASN A 324 -14.48 5.87 19.74
CA ASN A 324 -14.17 4.43 19.69
C ASN A 324 -13.28 4.11 18.47
N GLU A 325 -11.98 4.36 18.58
CA GLU A 325 -11.02 4.41 17.47
C GLU A 325 -10.35 3.07 17.15
N SER A 326 -10.95 1.94 17.54
CA SER A 326 -10.35 0.65 17.20
C SER A 326 -10.27 0.46 15.68
N VAL A 327 -9.06 0.15 15.19
CA VAL A 327 -8.82 -0.23 13.79
C VAL A 327 -9.67 -1.45 13.43
N VAL A 328 -9.76 -2.41 14.35
CA VAL A 328 -10.49 -3.67 14.14
C VAL A 328 -11.97 -3.51 14.47
N PRO A 329 -12.90 -3.98 13.62
CA PRO A 329 -14.34 -3.85 13.86
C PRO A 329 -14.77 -4.44 15.20
N VAL A 330 -14.20 -5.59 15.56
CA VAL A 330 -14.48 -6.32 16.80
C VAL A 330 -13.18 -6.64 17.54
N SER A 331 -13.08 -6.23 18.81
CA SER A 331 -11.92 -6.52 19.64
C SER A 331 -12.10 -7.82 20.41
N ILE A 332 -11.29 -8.84 20.09
CA ILE A 332 -11.23 -10.12 20.79
C ILE A 332 -10.57 -9.92 22.16
N VAL A 333 -9.46 -9.17 22.21
CA VAL A 333 -8.74 -8.87 23.45
C VAL A 333 -9.62 -8.07 24.42
N GLY A 334 -10.35 -7.08 23.92
CA GLY A 334 -11.31 -6.31 24.70
C GLY A 334 -12.46 -7.15 25.24
N LEU A 335 -12.95 -8.11 24.45
CA LEU A 335 -13.99 -9.06 24.89
C LEU A 335 -13.46 -9.97 26.00
N MET A 336 -12.27 -10.53 25.85
CA MET A 336 -11.61 -11.35 26.88
C MET A 336 -11.40 -10.57 28.18
N ARG A 337 -10.93 -9.32 28.09
CA ARG A 337 -10.73 -8.46 29.26
C ARG A 337 -12.05 -8.21 30.02
N ARG A 338 -13.15 -8.00 29.30
CA ARG A 338 -14.50 -7.87 29.90
C ARG A 338 -14.99 -9.15 30.57
N MET A 339 -14.64 -10.32 30.02
CA MET A 339 -14.99 -11.62 30.61
C MET A 339 -14.16 -11.98 31.84
N ILE A 340 -12.94 -11.44 31.96
CA ILE A 340 -12.03 -11.69 33.09
C ILE A 340 -12.26 -10.69 34.24
N LEU A 341 -12.63 -9.45 33.92
CA LEU A 341 -12.82 -8.36 34.89
C LEU A 341 -14.30 -8.10 35.26
N GLY A 342 -15.25 -8.76 34.60
CA GLY A 342 -16.69 -8.67 34.86
C GLY A 342 -17.21 -9.92 35.55
#